data_AF-A0A9J7XP98-F1
#
_entry.id   AF-A0A9J7XP98-F1
#
_cell.length_a   1.000
_cell.length_b   1.000
_cell.length_c   1.000
_cell.angle_alpha   90.00
_cell.angle_beta   90.00
_cell.angle_gamma   90.00
#
_symmetry.space_group_name_H-M   'P 1'
#
loop_
_entity.id
_entity.type
_entity.pdbx_description
1 polymer ?
#
loop_
_entity_poly.entity_id
_entity_poly.type
_entity_poly.pdbx_seq_one_letter_code
_entity_poly.pdbx_strand_id
1 'polypeptide(L)'
;MRLDLREVRKVMPQNTVFITLLRDPIKTFESVFGYYTSIIPAFFSAHRAAANKGKSVFSVFLDSPETFWDPKEPGNGLAKNPMSFDMGLNNQKWNGSWPEDLAQLEEAFHLVMIAEHFDESLVLLGALLGLEHADVAYLRLNARAGNCVTELDENMQEKVRSWNVLDTLLYDFFKQVFWEKAAQFGLERLKAEAARLRASTEKIQQKCVSRAEVPPGELEDLLRPLQTETATIVGYEVRGNLSLQDQGFCVRMMLPELQYHSHLYFKQYGRDMRAAPAD
;
A
#
# COMPACT_ATOMS: atom_id res chain seq x y z
N MET A 1 -11.82 -7.34 -4.24
CA MET A 1 -12.76 -6.40 -3.59
C MET A 1 -12.41 -5.01 -4.07
N ARG A 2 -13.38 -4.14 -4.31
CA ARG A 2 -13.17 -2.72 -4.61
C ARG A 2 -14.16 -1.88 -3.81
N LEU A 3 -13.85 -0.61 -3.59
CA LEU A 3 -14.71 0.31 -2.86
C LEU A 3 -16.10 0.43 -3.52
N ASP A 4 -17.15 0.24 -2.73
CA ASP A 4 -18.49 0.74 -3.04
C ASP A 4 -18.95 1.58 -1.85
N LEU A 5 -18.81 2.90 -1.97
CA LEU A 5 -19.16 3.85 -0.91
C LEU A 5 -20.62 3.71 -0.45
N ARG A 6 -21.54 3.26 -1.33
CA ARG A 6 -22.94 3.09 -0.97
C ARG A 6 -23.13 1.90 -0.04
N GLU A 7 -22.43 0.79 -0.31
CA GLU A 7 -22.50 -0.39 0.56
C GLU A 7 -21.78 -0.15 1.89
N VAL A 8 -20.62 0.51 1.86
CA VAL A 8 -19.88 0.85 3.09
C VAL A 8 -20.71 1.77 3.99
N ARG A 9 -21.39 2.79 3.44
CA ARG A 9 -22.24 3.70 4.22
C ARG A 9 -23.46 3.03 4.87
N LYS A 10 -23.91 1.86 4.39
CA LYS A 10 -25.03 1.12 5.03
C LYS A 10 -24.65 0.50 6.36
N VAL A 11 -23.37 0.17 6.56
CA VAL A 11 -22.88 -0.57 7.73
C VAL A 11 -22.06 0.29 8.69
N MET A 12 -21.72 1.51 8.28
CA MET A 12 -20.91 2.44 9.06
C MET A 12 -21.77 3.52 9.73
N PRO A 13 -21.47 3.94 10.98
CA PRO A 13 -22.13 5.08 11.61
C PRO A 13 -22.02 6.38 10.80
N GLN A 14 -22.95 7.32 11.00
CA GLN A 14 -22.96 8.60 10.27
C GLN A 14 -21.69 9.45 10.50
N ASN A 15 -21.05 9.34 11.67
CA ASN A 15 -19.84 10.07 12.04
C ASN A 15 -18.55 9.33 11.66
N THR A 16 -18.61 8.41 10.71
CA THR A 16 -17.44 7.65 10.26
C THR A 16 -16.45 8.54 9.51
N VAL A 17 -15.19 8.49 9.93
CA VAL A 17 -14.08 9.13 9.23
C VAL A 17 -13.57 8.18 8.15
N PHE A 18 -13.64 8.60 6.89
CA PHE A 18 -13.09 7.85 5.76
C PHE A 18 -11.70 8.37 5.41
N ILE A 19 -10.74 7.45 5.35
CA ILE A 19 -9.37 7.71 4.94
C ILE A 19 -8.93 6.69 3.89
N THR A 20 -7.97 7.08 3.07
CA THR A 20 -7.29 6.16 2.14
C THR A 20 -5.85 6.65 1.89
N LEU A 21 -5.06 5.87 1.18
CA LEU A 21 -3.67 6.20 0.85
C LEU A 21 -3.42 5.92 -0.64
N LEU A 22 -2.88 6.92 -1.33
CA LEU A 22 -2.39 6.81 -2.69
C LEU A 22 -0.86 6.87 -2.72
N ARG A 23 -0.29 6.39 -3.81
CA ARG A 23 1.16 6.34 -4.04
C ARG A 23 1.43 6.61 -5.51
N ASP A 24 2.61 7.13 -5.83
CA ASP A 24 3.04 7.37 -7.20
C ASP A 24 2.64 6.21 -8.15
N PRO A 25 1.89 6.48 -9.25
CA PRO A 25 1.33 5.46 -10.11
C PRO A 25 2.37 4.52 -10.72
N ILE A 26 3.56 5.03 -11.03
CA ILE A 26 4.64 4.23 -11.61
C ILE A 26 5.14 3.22 -10.57
N LYS A 27 5.48 3.69 -9.37
CA LYS A 27 5.92 2.84 -8.27
C LYS A 27 4.84 1.85 -7.83
N THR A 28 3.58 2.27 -7.85
CA THR A 28 2.44 1.41 -7.53
C THR A 28 2.31 0.30 -8.55
N PHE A 29 2.35 0.61 -9.85
CA PHE A 29 2.19 -0.39 -10.89
C PHE A 29 3.36 -1.38 -10.95
N GLU A 30 4.61 -0.92 -10.80
CA GLU A 30 5.78 -1.82 -10.71
C GLU A 30 5.65 -2.77 -9.50
N SER A 31 5.22 -2.25 -8.36
CA SER A 31 5.01 -3.05 -7.14
C SER A 31 3.88 -4.07 -7.32
N VAL A 32 2.74 -3.66 -7.87
CA VAL A 32 1.58 -4.53 -8.14
C VAL A 32 1.95 -5.61 -9.15
N PHE A 33 2.67 -5.24 -10.21
CA PHE A 33 3.12 -6.19 -11.23
C PHE A 33 4.00 -7.27 -10.63
N GLY A 34 5.05 -6.87 -9.89
CA GLY A 34 5.94 -7.82 -9.23
C GLY A 34 5.17 -8.71 -8.27
N TYR A 35 4.50 -8.11 -7.29
CA TYR A 35 3.82 -8.82 -6.20
C TYR A 35 2.79 -9.85 -6.69
N TYR A 36 2.06 -9.53 -7.76
CA TYR A 36 0.98 -10.36 -8.29
C TYR A 36 1.30 -11.01 -9.65
N THR A 37 2.58 -11.10 -10.04
CA THR A 37 3.00 -11.64 -11.36
C THR A 37 2.35 -12.99 -11.67
N SER A 38 2.21 -13.87 -10.67
CA SER A 38 1.69 -15.24 -10.86
C SER A 38 0.21 -15.41 -10.51
N ILE A 39 -0.44 -14.35 -10.02
CA ILE A 39 -1.83 -14.39 -9.55
C ILE A 39 -2.76 -13.67 -10.53
N ILE A 40 -2.35 -12.52 -11.06
CA ILE A 40 -3.18 -11.76 -11.99
C ILE A 40 -3.07 -12.37 -13.40
N PRO A 41 -4.18 -12.78 -14.05
CA PRO A 41 -4.15 -13.50 -15.33
C PRO A 41 -3.36 -12.79 -16.44
N ALA A 42 -3.48 -11.47 -16.53
CA ALA A 42 -2.74 -10.67 -17.51
C ALA A 42 -1.22 -10.74 -17.28
N PHE A 43 -0.77 -10.60 -16.05
CA PHE A 43 0.66 -10.66 -15.71
C PHE A 43 1.22 -12.07 -15.87
N PHE A 44 0.46 -13.09 -15.46
CA PHE A 44 0.84 -14.48 -15.62
C PHE A 44 0.97 -14.86 -17.11
N SER A 45 0.10 -14.32 -17.96
CA SER A 45 0.18 -14.52 -19.41
C SER A 45 1.41 -13.84 -20.02
N ALA A 46 1.76 -12.64 -19.57
CA ALA A 46 3.01 -11.99 -19.96
C ALA A 46 4.25 -12.76 -19.48
N HIS A 47 4.21 -13.33 -18.27
CA HIS A 47 5.27 -14.19 -17.73
C HIS A 47 5.53 -15.39 -18.65
N ARG A 48 4.48 -16.11 -19.06
CA ARG A 48 4.60 -17.22 -20.02
C ARG A 48 5.14 -16.76 -21.38
N ALA A 49 4.70 -15.60 -21.87
CA ALA A 49 5.16 -15.06 -23.14
C ALA A 49 6.63 -14.58 -23.12
N ALA A 50 7.17 -14.26 -21.94
CA ALA A 50 8.53 -13.78 -21.77
C ALA A 50 9.59 -14.89 -21.72
N ALA A 51 9.19 -16.13 -21.40
CA ALA A 51 10.08 -17.27 -21.14
C ALA A 51 11.16 -17.52 -22.22
N ASN A 52 10.95 -17.08 -23.46
CA ASN A 52 11.88 -17.28 -24.59
C ASN A 52 12.33 -15.98 -25.27
N LYS A 53 12.08 -14.79 -24.68
CA LYS A 53 12.27 -13.49 -25.35
C LYS A 53 13.54 -12.74 -24.94
N GLY A 54 14.29 -13.20 -23.93
CA GLY A 54 15.47 -12.50 -23.43
C GLY A 54 15.19 -11.09 -22.87
N LYS A 55 13.92 -10.77 -22.62
CA LYS A 55 13.44 -9.51 -22.04
C LYS A 55 12.86 -9.79 -20.65
N SER A 56 12.85 -8.79 -19.78
CA SER A 56 12.12 -8.89 -18.51
C SER A 56 10.62 -9.06 -18.77
N VAL A 57 9.94 -9.79 -17.89
CA VAL A 57 8.48 -10.01 -17.96
C VAL A 57 7.72 -8.70 -18.00
N PHE A 58 8.17 -7.72 -17.21
CA PHE A 58 7.58 -6.38 -17.16
C PHE A 58 7.71 -5.64 -18.50
N SER A 59 8.88 -5.70 -19.15
CA SER A 59 9.08 -5.13 -20.49
C SER A 59 8.18 -5.80 -21.53
N VAL A 60 8.04 -7.14 -21.49
CA VAL A 60 7.15 -7.87 -22.40
C VAL A 60 5.70 -7.45 -22.23
N PHE A 61 5.24 -7.24 -21.00
CA PHE A 61 3.90 -6.72 -20.74
C PHE A 61 3.73 -5.29 -21.30
N LEU A 62 4.63 -4.37 -20.95
CA LEU A 62 4.53 -2.96 -21.35
C LEU A 62 4.65 -2.71 -22.86
N ASP A 63 5.30 -3.61 -23.60
CA ASP A 63 5.38 -3.52 -25.06
C ASP A 63 4.03 -3.76 -25.74
N SER A 64 3.10 -4.51 -25.12
CA SER A 64 1.81 -4.85 -25.72
C SER A 64 0.74 -5.17 -24.66
N PRO A 65 0.44 -4.28 -23.71
CA PRO A 65 -0.36 -4.62 -22.53
C PRO A 65 -1.81 -5.01 -22.87
N GLU A 66 -2.38 -4.43 -23.93
CA GLU A 66 -3.72 -4.77 -24.44
C GLU A 66 -3.82 -6.20 -24.99
N THR A 67 -2.69 -6.88 -25.24
CA THR A 67 -2.71 -8.29 -25.66
C THR A 67 -2.90 -9.24 -24.49
N PHE A 68 -2.62 -8.78 -23.27
CA PHE A 68 -2.69 -9.59 -22.04
C PHE A 68 -3.88 -9.22 -21.16
N TRP A 69 -4.34 -7.97 -21.24
CA TRP A 69 -5.40 -7.46 -20.39
C TRP A 69 -6.77 -7.55 -21.07
N ASP A 70 -7.68 -8.31 -20.44
CA ASP A 70 -9.10 -8.31 -20.76
C ASP A 70 -9.88 -7.79 -19.53
N PRO A 71 -10.68 -6.71 -19.66
CA PRO A 71 -11.51 -6.20 -18.57
C PRO A 71 -12.61 -7.16 -18.10
N LYS A 72 -12.98 -8.16 -18.91
CA LYS A 72 -14.00 -9.16 -18.56
C LYS A 72 -13.43 -10.35 -17.79
N GLU A 73 -12.11 -10.53 -17.84
CA GLU A 73 -11.42 -11.61 -17.14
C GLU A 73 -11.41 -11.34 -15.63
N PRO A 74 -12.02 -12.22 -14.81
CA PRO A 74 -11.98 -12.09 -13.36
C PRO A 74 -10.54 -12.03 -12.85
N GLY A 75 -10.26 -11.11 -11.92
CA GLY A 75 -8.91 -10.94 -11.34
C GLY A 75 -7.98 -9.98 -12.10
N ASN A 76 -8.35 -9.53 -13.30
CA ASN A 76 -7.55 -8.53 -14.04
C ASN A 76 -7.75 -7.07 -13.59
N GLY A 77 -8.54 -6.83 -12.54
CA GLY A 77 -8.85 -5.47 -12.07
C GLY A 77 -7.60 -4.64 -11.74
N LEU A 78 -6.59 -5.27 -11.14
CA LEU A 78 -5.33 -4.60 -10.75
C LEU A 78 -4.30 -4.52 -11.89
N ALA A 79 -4.56 -5.14 -13.05
CA ALA A 79 -3.65 -5.08 -14.19
C ALA A 79 -3.70 -3.76 -14.96
N LYS A 80 -4.69 -2.90 -14.71
CA LYS A 80 -4.83 -1.57 -15.33
C LYS A 80 -5.50 -0.60 -14.37
N ASN A 81 -4.86 0.54 -14.12
CA ASN A 81 -5.29 1.56 -13.14
C ASN A 81 -5.65 0.94 -11.76
N PRO A 82 -4.71 0.24 -11.10
CA PRO A 82 -4.99 -0.46 -9.85
C PRO A 82 -5.56 0.43 -8.73
N MET A 83 -5.11 1.68 -8.59
CA MET A 83 -5.65 2.57 -7.55
C MET A 83 -7.07 3.01 -7.88
N SER A 84 -7.35 3.34 -9.14
CA SER A 84 -8.70 3.67 -9.60
C SER A 84 -9.64 2.47 -9.44
N PHE A 85 -9.16 1.26 -9.74
CA PHE A 85 -9.91 0.02 -9.52
C PHE A 85 -10.26 -0.16 -8.04
N ASP A 86 -9.29 -0.01 -7.14
CA ASP A 86 -9.50 -0.15 -5.70
C ASP A 86 -10.48 0.89 -5.16
N MET A 87 -10.39 2.14 -5.64
CA MET A 87 -11.30 3.25 -5.31
C MET A 87 -12.70 3.11 -5.94
N GLY A 88 -13.00 2.00 -6.62
CA GLY A 88 -14.33 1.71 -7.15
C GLY A 88 -14.65 2.38 -8.49
N LEU A 89 -13.71 3.12 -9.07
CA LEU A 89 -13.87 3.82 -10.34
C LEU A 89 -13.93 2.82 -11.52
N ASN A 90 -14.42 3.30 -12.66
CA ASN A 90 -14.33 2.55 -13.91
C ASN A 90 -12.89 2.62 -14.44
N ASN A 91 -12.13 1.54 -14.26
CA ASN A 91 -10.72 1.48 -14.62
C ASN A 91 -10.44 1.18 -16.12
N GLN A 92 -11.50 1.05 -16.94
CA GLN A 92 -11.38 0.56 -18.32
C GLN A 92 -11.21 1.67 -19.36
N LYS A 93 -11.88 2.82 -19.17
CA LYS A 93 -11.88 3.91 -20.14
C LYS A 93 -11.92 5.25 -19.44
N TRP A 94 -11.24 6.22 -20.06
CA TRP A 94 -11.47 7.64 -19.82
C TRP A 94 -12.88 8.00 -20.28
N ASN A 95 -13.86 7.89 -19.37
CA ASN A 95 -15.18 8.44 -19.60
C ASN A 95 -15.18 9.92 -19.18
N GLY A 96 -16.06 10.72 -19.77
CA GLY A 96 -16.16 12.14 -19.46
C GLY A 96 -16.63 12.45 -18.02
N SER A 97 -16.96 11.44 -17.21
CA SER A 97 -17.45 11.57 -15.83
C SER A 97 -16.35 11.64 -14.77
N TRP A 98 -15.07 11.55 -15.16
CA TRP A 98 -13.96 11.54 -14.21
C TRP A 98 -13.95 12.76 -13.25
N PRO A 99 -14.33 14.00 -13.64
CA PRO A 99 -14.36 15.11 -12.71
C PRO A 99 -15.41 14.92 -11.61
N GLU A 100 -16.60 14.44 -11.97
CA GLU A 100 -17.67 14.16 -11.01
C GLU A 100 -17.32 12.97 -10.10
N ASP A 101 -16.61 11.97 -10.64
CA ASP A 101 -16.14 10.82 -9.87
C ASP A 101 -15.07 11.25 -8.83
N LEU A 102 -14.11 12.10 -9.23
CA LEU A 102 -13.12 12.64 -8.31
C LEU A 102 -13.74 13.53 -7.23
N ALA A 103 -14.70 14.39 -7.60
CA ALA A 103 -15.41 15.23 -6.64
C ALA A 103 -16.17 14.40 -5.61
N GLN A 104 -16.82 13.31 -6.02
CA GLN A 104 -17.49 12.38 -5.10
C GLN A 104 -16.50 11.70 -4.13
N LEU A 105 -15.32 11.33 -4.61
CA LEU A 105 -14.27 10.76 -3.77
C LEU A 105 -13.71 11.81 -2.79
N GLU A 106 -13.48 13.03 -3.25
CA GLU A 106 -13.03 14.14 -2.40
C GLU A 106 -14.04 14.46 -1.29
N GLU A 107 -15.33 14.47 -1.62
CA GLU A 107 -16.40 14.66 -0.65
C GLU A 107 -16.46 13.50 0.37
N ALA A 108 -16.22 12.26 -0.09
CA ALA A 108 -16.31 11.08 0.76
C ALA A 108 -15.13 10.95 1.73
N PHE A 109 -13.90 11.19 1.26
CA PHE A 109 -12.68 10.98 2.03
C PHE A 109 -12.29 12.23 2.82
N HIS A 110 -12.23 12.11 4.13
CA HIS A 110 -11.80 13.19 5.01
C HIS A 110 -10.31 13.50 4.82
N LEU A 111 -9.52 12.45 4.55
CA LEU A 111 -8.10 12.55 4.22
C LEU A 111 -7.71 11.47 3.20
N VAL A 112 -7.11 11.90 2.08
CA VAL A 112 -6.37 11.01 1.16
C VAL A 112 -4.89 11.23 1.42
N MET A 113 -4.23 10.21 1.97
CA MET A 113 -2.81 10.23 2.31
C MET A 113 -1.95 10.01 1.05
N ILE A 114 -0.72 10.52 1.06
CA ILE A 114 0.26 10.34 -0.02
C ILE A 114 1.48 9.61 0.52
N ALA A 115 1.77 8.43 -0.03
CA ALA A 115 2.85 7.56 0.44
C ALA A 115 4.25 8.23 0.37
N GLU A 116 4.47 9.10 -0.61
CA GLU A 116 5.70 9.88 -0.76
C GLU A 116 5.87 10.94 0.35
N HIS A 117 4.78 11.27 1.05
CA HIS A 117 4.71 12.23 2.16
C HIS A 117 4.07 11.54 3.38
N PHE A 118 4.54 10.32 3.69
CA PHE A 118 3.90 9.46 4.67
C PHE A 118 3.92 10.03 6.10
N ASP A 119 5.03 10.65 6.51
CA ASP A 119 5.12 11.30 7.82
C ASP A 119 4.12 12.45 7.94
N GLU A 120 4.06 13.32 6.93
CA GLU A 120 3.09 14.41 6.86
C GLU A 120 1.65 13.88 6.85
N SER A 121 1.41 12.79 6.11
CA SER A 121 0.11 12.12 6.05
C SER A 121 -0.32 11.58 7.42
N LEU A 122 0.59 10.96 8.17
CA LEU A 122 0.32 10.45 9.51
C LEU A 122 0.11 11.57 10.53
N VAL A 123 0.79 12.71 10.40
CA VAL A 123 0.52 13.90 11.23
C VAL A 123 -0.89 14.42 10.97
N LEU A 124 -1.29 14.57 9.71
CA LEU A 124 -2.65 15.02 9.36
C LEU A 124 -3.70 14.02 9.83
N LEU A 125 -3.43 12.72 9.71
CA LEU A 125 -4.30 11.65 10.22
C LEU A 125 -4.43 11.73 11.75
N GLY A 126 -3.31 11.91 12.45
CA GLY A 126 -3.30 12.04 13.90
C GLY A 126 -4.10 13.25 14.37
N ALA A 127 -3.93 14.40 13.70
CA ALA A 127 -4.74 15.59 13.98
C ALA A 127 -6.24 15.37 13.71
N LEU A 128 -6.59 14.64 12.65
CA LEU A 128 -7.98 14.32 12.29
C LEU A 128 -8.65 13.40 13.32
N LEU A 129 -7.90 12.46 13.90
CA LEU A 129 -8.42 11.45 14.84
C LEU A 129 -8.17 11.79 16.32
N GLY A 130 -7.45 12.88 16.61
CA GLY A 130 -7.05 13.24 17.97
C GLY A 130 -5.99 12.32 18.57
N LEU A 131 -5.10 11.77 17.74
CA LEU A 131 -4.02 10.87 18.14
C LEU A 131 -2.71 11.62 18.36
N GLU A 132 -1.87 11.10 19.25
CA GLU A 132 -0.53 11.61 19.48
C GLU A 132 0.50 10.96 18.55
N HIS A 133 1.68 11.57 18.43
CA HIS A 133 2.79 11.03 17.63
C HIS A 133 3.19 9.60 18.02
N ALA A 134 3.03 9.25 19.30
CA ALA A 134 3.35 7.90 19.77
C ALA A 134 2.33 6.85 19.27
N ASP A 135 1.08 7.25 19.02
CA ASP A 135 0.02 6.36 18.54
C ASP A 135 0.15 6.05 17.05
N VAL A 136 0.74 6.98 16.28
CA VAL A 136 0.94 6.85 14.82
C VAL A 136 2.38 6.58 14.42
N ALA A 137 3.30 6.42 15.38
CA ALA A 137 4.66 5.98 15.12
C ALA A 137 4.68 4.53 14.61
N TYR A 138 5.59 4.23 13.68
CA TYR A 138 5.51 3.00 12.89
C TYR A 138 6.88 2.37 12.66
N LEU A 139 6.88 1.09 12.25
CA LEU A 139 8.03 0.45 11.60
C LEU A 139 7.65 0.16 10.15
N ARG A 140 8.61 0.31 9.23
CA ARG A 140 8.35 0.07 7.81
C ARG A 140 8.31 -1.43 7.54
N LEU A 141 7.11 -2.00 7.57
CA LEU A 141 6.86 -3.39 7.24
C LEU A 141 6.56 -3.57 5.75
N ASN A 142 6.53 -4.83 5.30
CA ASN A 142 6.29 -5.21 3.90
C ASN A 142 7.26 -4.54 2.89
N ALA A 143 8.51 -4.34 3.32
CA ALA A 143 9.56 -3.81 2.46
C ALA A 143 10.14 -4.93 1.59
N ARG A 144 10.29 -4.65 0.29
CA ARG A 144 11.04 -5.54 -0.61
C ARG A 144 12.53 -5.35 -0.41
N ALA A 145 13.29 -6.43 -0.54
CA ALA A 145 14.74 -6.35 -0.68
C ALA A 145 15.10 -5.44 -1.87
N GLY A 146 16.14 -4.62 -1.73
CA GLY A 146 16.47 -3.59 -2.73
C GLY A 146 16.74 -4.15 -4.14
N ASN A 147 17.29 -5.35 -4.24
CA ASN A 147 17.54 -6.05 -5.50
C ASN A 147 16.26 -6.61 -6.18
N CYS A 148 15.11 -6.58 -5.51
CA CYS A 148 13.82 -7.00 -6.05
C CYS A 148 12.96 -5.83 -6.57
N VAL A 149 13.49 -4.60 -6.51
CA VAL A 149 12.81 -3.41 -7.05
C VAL A 149 13.35 -3.14 -8.44
N THR A 150 12.47 -3.07 -9.43
CA THR A 150 12.87 -2.79 -10.81
C THR A 150 13.09 -1.29 -10.99
N GLU A 151 14.31 -0.87 -11.31
CA GLU A 151 14.55 0.48 -11.78
C GLU A 151 14.01 0.64 -13.21
N LEU A 152 13.17 1.66 -13.41
CA LEU A 152 12.49 1.91 -14.68
C LEU A 152 13.14 3.10 -15.38
N ASP A 153 13.60 2.87 -16.60
CA ASP A 153 14.04 3.96 -17.49
C ASP A 153 12.87 4.86 -17.90
N GLU A 154 13.18 6.04 -18.44
CA GLU A 154 12.17 7.05 -18.81
C GLU A 154 11.11 6.50 -19.77
N ASN A 155 11.51 5.69 -20.76
CA ASN A 155 10.60 5.09 -21.73
C ASN A 155 9.66 4.07 -21.08
N MET A 156 10.15 3.26 -20.14
CA MET A 156 9.30 2.36 -19.35
C MET A 156 8.33 3.14 -18.46
N GLN A 157 8.79 4.22 -17.83
CA GLN A 157 7.92 5.08 -17.01
C GLN A 157 6.79 5.71 -17.83
N GLU A 158 7.08 6.19 -19.04
CA GLU A 158 6.07 6.72 -19.96
C GLU A 158 5.05 5.66 -20.38
N LYS A 159 5.49 4.44 -20.69
CA LYS A 159 4.59 3.31 -20.99
C LYS A 159 3.68 3.01 -19.80
N VAL A 160 4.22 3.00 -18.58
CA VAL A 160 3.44 2.77 -17.36
C VAL A 160 2.40 3.88 -17.13
N ARG A 161 2.77 5.16 -17.31
CA ARG A 161 1.84 6.29 -17.21
C ARG A 161 0.74 6.21 -18.27
N SER A 162 1.12 5.92 -19.52
CA SER A 162 0.15 5.77 -20.61
C SER A 162 -0.82 4.62 -20.37
N TRP A 163 -0.34 3.52 -19.80
CA TRP A 163 -1.18 2.38 -19.46
C TRP A 163 -2.13 2.67 -18.30
N ASN A 164 -1.63 3.37 -17.28
CA ASN A 164 -2.33 3.70 -16.04
C ASN A 164 -2.71 5.18 -15.97
N VAL A 165 -3.30 5.70 -17.05
CA VAL A 165 -3.60 7.13 -17.18
C VAL A 165 -4.56 7.65 -16.10
N LEU A 166 -5.55 6.84 -15.70
CA LEU A 166 -6.53 7.24 -14.68
C LEU A 166 -5.89 7.32 -13.29
N ASP A 167 -4.98 6.39 -12.97
CA ASP A 167 -4.22 6.46 -11.73
C ASP A 167 -3.31 7.70 -11.69
N THR A 168 -2.77 8.12 -12.84
CA THR A 168 -1.99 9.35 -12.95
C THR A 168 -2.82 10.58 -12.61
N LEU A 169 -4.02 10.70 -13.20
CA LEU A 169 -4.92 11.80 -12.84
C LEU A 169 -5.37 11.77 -11.39
N LEU A 170 -5.78 10.59 -10.91
CA LEU A 170 -6.27 10.38 -9.56
C LEU A 170 -5.20 10.83 -8.56
N TYR A 171 -3.97 10.41 -8.77
CA TYR A 171 -2.84 10.77 -7.94
C TYR A 171 -2.53 12.27 -8.01
N ASP A 172 -2.45 12.86 -9.21
CA ASP A 172 -2.14 14.28 -9.37
C ASP A 172 -3.19 15.18 -8.71
N PHE A 173 -4.48 14.85 -8.88
CA PHE A 173 -5.59 15.54 -8.24
C PHE A 173 -5.51 15.45 -6.72
N PHE A 174 -5.43 14.23 -6.16
CA PHE A 174 -5.42 14.07 -4.70
C PHE A 174 -4.12 14.53 -4.05
N LYS A 175 -3.01 14.58 -4.79
CA LYS A 175 -1.77 15.21 -4.31
C LYS A 175 -1.94 16.72 -4.16
N GLN A 176 -2.67 17.38 -5.08
CA GLN A 176 -3.02 18.79 -4.91
C GLN A 176 -3.93 18.98 -3.69
N VAL A 177 -5.02 18.21 -3.60
CA VAL A 177 -5.95 18.27 -2.45
C VAL A 177 -5.23 18.03 -1.12
N PHE A 178 -4.27 17.09 -1.08
CA PHE A 178 -3.43 16.83 0.08
C PHE A 178 -2.64 18.08 0.50
N TRP A 179 -2.00 18.77 -0.44
CA TRP A 179 -1.23 19.98 -0.13
C TRP A 179 -2.10 21.18 0.25
N GLU A 180 -3.33 21.25 -0.25
CA GLU A 180 -4.31 22.24 0.21
C GLU A 180 -4.69 22.00 1.68
N LYS A 181 -4.96 20.74 2.07
CA LYS A 181 -5.20 20.37 3.47
C LYS A 181 -3.97 20.61 4.36
N ALA A 182 -2.77 20.30 3.85
CA ALA A 182 -1.52 20.59 4.54
C ALA A 182 -1.32 22.10 4.78
N ALA A 183 -1.67 22.94 3.79
CA ALA A 183 -1.61 24.39 3.93
C ALA A 183 -2.61 24.91 4.97
N GLN A 184 -3.83 24.36 5.01
CA GLN A 184 -4.84 24.68 6.04
C GLN A 184 -4.40 24.28 7.44
N PHE A 185 -3.70 23.14 7.59
CA PHE A 185 -3.10 22.74 8.86
C PHE A 185 -1.93 23.65 9.29
N GLY A 186 -1.25 24.24 8.30
CA GLY A 186 -0.08 25.10 8.44
C GLY A 186 1.22 24.36 8.10
N LEU A 187 1.90 24.76 7.02
CA LEU A 187 3.07 24.03 6.49
C LEU A 187 4.26 23.98 7.46
N GLU A 188 4.57 25.09 8.13
CA GLU A 188 5.66 25.11 9.14
C GLU A 188 5.31 24.27 10.36
N ARG A 189 4.03 24.27 10.77
CA ARG A 189 3.55 23.38 11.83
C ARG A 189 3.69 21.92 11.40
N LEU A 190 3.20 21.57 10.21
CA LEU A 190 3.28 20.22 9.65
C LEU A 190 4.72 19.70 9.63
N LYS A 191 5.66 20.52 9.16
CA LYS A 191 7.09 20.19 9.14
C LYS A 191 7.63 19.89 10.54
N ALA A 192 7.25 20.69 11.54
CA ALA A 192 7.68 20.51 12.93
C ALA A 192 7.04 19.29 13.59
N GLU A 193 5.76 19.02 13.35
CA GLU A 193 5.07 17.80 13.81
C GLU A 193 5.65 16.54 13.13
N ALA A 194 5.93 16.59 11.83
CA ALA A 194 6.55 15.47 11.11
C ALA A 194 7.95 15.14 11.64
N ALA A 195 8.75 16.16 11.98
CA ALA A 195 10.03 15.94 12.66
C ALA A 195 9.87 15.26 14.04
N ARG A 196 8.83 15.62 14.79
CA ARG A 196 8.50 14.97 16.07
C ARG A 196 8.02 13.53 15.89
N LEU A 197 7.22 13.26 14.86
CA LEU A 197 6.82 11.91 14.48
C LEU A 197 8.05 11.03 14.18
N ARG A 198 8.96 11.52 13.32
CA ARG A 198 10.20 10.80 12.98
C ARG A 198 11.01 10.47 14.23
N ALA A 199 11.15 11.42 15.16
CA ALA A 199 11.85 11.18 16.42
C ALA A 199 11.16 10.09 17.27
N SER A 200 9.83 10.00 17.27
CA SER A 200 9.08 8.91 17.94
C SER A 200 9.31 7.57 17.25
N THR A 201 9.24 7.53 15.91
CA THR A 201 9.54 6.34 15.10
C THR A 201 10.98 5.84 15.32
N GLU A 202 11.96 6.75 15.33
CA GLU A 202 13.36 6.42 15.60
C GLU A 202 13.56 5.84 17.00
N LYS A 203 12.87 6.37 18.02
CA LYS A 203 12.89 5.80 19.38
C LYS A 203 12.37 4.37 19.40
N ILE A 204 11.27 4.08 18.69
CA ILE A 204 10.75 2.71 18.56
C ILE A 204 11.76 1.82 17.86
N GLN A 205 12.33 2.28 16.74
CA GLN A 205 13.33 1.51 16.00
C GLN A 205 14.57 1.20 16.86
N GLN A 206 15.11 2.21 17.56
CA GLN A 206 16.23 2.05 18.48
C GLN A 206 15.90 1.16 19.67
N LYS A 207 14.65 1.16 20.16
CA LYS A 207 14.24 0.28 21.26
C LYS A 207 14.09 -1.18 20.80
N CYS A 208 13.47 -1.37 19.64
CA CYS A 208 12.92 -2.65 19.25
C CYS A 208 13.77 -3.42 18.25
N VAL A 209 14.53 -2.77 17.37
CA VAL A 209 15.23 -3.41 16.25
C VAL A 209 16.70 -3.67 16.61
N SER A 210 17.16 -4.91 16.50
CA SER A 210 18.59 -5.25 16.49
C SER A 210 19.17 -5.18 15.08
N ARG A 211 18.45 -5.73 14.10
CA ARG A 211 18.86 -5.80 12.71
C ARG A 211 17.66 -5.54 11.79
N ALA A 212 17.87 -4.71 10.78
CA ALA A 212 16.90 -4.39 9.75
C ALA A 212 17.19 -5.14 8.44
N GLU A 213 16.19 -5.21 7.56
CA GLU A 213 16.29 -5.86 6.25
C GLU A 213 16.71 -7.34 6.32
N VAL A 214 16.24 -8.02 7.36
CA VAL A 214 16.58 -9.43 7.61
C VAL A 214 15.82 -10.31 6.60
N PRO A 215 16.52 -11.22 5.88
CA PRO A 215 15.88 -12.16 4.97
C PRO A 215 14.88 -13.09 5.70
N PRO A 216 13.81 -13.53 5.03
CA PRO A 216 12.77 -14.35 5.66
C PRO A 216 13.26 -15.68 6.23
N GLY A 217 14.34 -16.25 5.66
CA GLY A 217 14.94 -17.50 6.14
C GLY A 217 15.65 -17.38 7.49
N GLU A 218 15.99 -16.17 7.92
CA GLU A 218 16.64 -15.90 9.21
C GLU A 218 15.65 -15.40 10.28
N LEU A 219 14.39 -15.13 9.89
CA LEU A 219 13.36 -14.64 10.80
C LEU A 219 12.65 -15.79 11.52
N GLU A 220 12.29 -15.53 12.78
CA GLU A 220 11.34 -16.36 13.53
C GLU A 220 10.00 -16.46 12.77
N ASP A 221 9.32 -17.62 12.86
CA ASP A 221 8.09 -17.90 12.12
C ASP A 221 7.00 -16.83 12.34
N LEU A 222 6.89 -16.32 13.57
CA LEU A 222 5.92 -15.30 13.94
C LEU A 222 6.16 -13.96 13.24
N LEU A 223 7.42 -13.66 12.91
CA LEU A 223 7.85 -12.40 12.30
C LEU A 223 8.14 -12.52 10.81
N ARG A 224 8.04 -13.72 10.24
CA ARG A 224 8.30 -13.96 8.82
C ARG A 224 7.16 -13.40 7.96
N PRO A 225 7.43 -12.39 7.11
CA PRO A 225 6.40 -11.85 6.23
C PRO A 225 6.05 -12.83 5.11
N LEU A 226 4.84 -12.71 4.57
CA LEU A 226 4.42 -13.44 3.38
C LEU A 226 5.40 -13.15 2.23
N GLN A 227 5.84 -14.19 1.54
CA GLN A 227 6.74 -14.07 0.40
C GLN A 227 5.98 -14.17 -0.91
N THR A 228 6.55 -13.55 -1.94
CA THR A 228 6.07 -13.66 -3.33
C THR A 228 7.11 -14.38 -4.18
N GLU A 229 6.72 -14.84 -5.37
CA GLU A 229 7.65 -15.53 -6.27
C GLU A 229 8.74 -14.63 -6.84
N THR A 230 8.46 -13.34 -7.00
CA THR A 230 9.34 -12.39 -7.73
C THR A 230 10.04 -11.40 -6.83
N ALA A 231 9.58 -11.23 -5.58
CA ALA A 231 10.16 -10.32 -4.62
C ALA A 231 10.28 -10.92 -3.22
N THR A 232 11.49 -10.81 -2.66
CA THR A 232 11.76 -11.13 -1.26
C THR A 232 11.29 -9.98 -0.38
N ILE A 233 10.41 -10.28 0.57
CA ILE A 233 9.97 -9.34 1.60
C ILE A 233 10.86 -9.53 2.83
N VAL A 234 11.53 -8.46 3.24
CA VAL A 234 12.43 -8.46 4.40
C VAL A 234 11.70 -8.05 5.68
N GLY A 235 12.29 -8.39 6.82
CA GLY A 235 11.74 -8.05 8.14
C GLY A 235 12.79 -7.47 9.10
N TYR A 236 12.45 -7.55 10.38
CA TYR A 236 13.26 -7.05 11.48
C TYR A 236 13.55 -8.15 12.48
N GLU A 237 14.76 -8.14 13.03
CA GLU A 237 15.10 -8.93 14.19
C GLU A 237 14.84 -8.10 15.46
N VAL A 238 14.16 -8.74 16.43
CA VAL A 238 13.81 -8.09 17.71
C VAL A 238 15.06 -8.00 18.58
N ARG A 239 15.25 -6.83 19.19
CA ARG A 239 16.31 -6.60 20.16
C ARG A 239 16.17 -7.52 21.38
N GLY A 240 17.26 -8.17 21.76
CA GLY A 240 17.34 -8.97 22.98
C GLY A 240 17.41 -8.15 24.27
N ASN A 241 17.39 -8.82 25.42
CA ASN A 241 17.52 -8.23 26.76
C ASN A 241 16.47 -7.15 27.10
N LEU A 242 15.25 -7.29 26.55
CA LEU A 242 14.11 -6.42 26.86
C LEU A 242 13.35 -6.92 28.09
N SER A 243 12.67 -6.00 28.78
CA SER A 243 11.64 -6.40 29.76
C SER A 243 10.53 -7.18 29.06
N LEU A 244 9.78 -8.02 29.78
CA LEU A 244 8.65 -8.77 29.18
C LEU A 244 7.61 -7.84 28.52
N GLN A 245 7.38 -6.67 29.11
CA GLN A 245 6.47 -5.67 28.56
C GLN A 245 7.00 -5.09 27.25
N ASP A 246 8.29 -4.73 27.22
CA ASP A 246 8.92 -4.16 26.03
C ASP A 246 9.07 -5.19 24.92
N GLN A 247 9.38 -6.44 25.25
CA GLN A 247 9.40 -7.55 24.31
C GLN A 247 8.03 -7.71 23.65
N GLY A 248 6.95 -7.75 24.43
CA GLY A 248 5.59 -7.85 23.90
C GLY A 248 5.21 -6.64 23.02
N PHE A 249 5.63 -5.43 23.39
CA PHE A 249 5.44 -4.24 22.56
C PHE A 249 6.20 -4.34 21.24
N CYS A 250 7.50 -4.63 21.28
CA CYS A 250 8.37 -4.67 20.11
C CYS A 250 7.99 -5.79 19.13
N VAL A 251 7.64 -6.97 19.63
CA VAL A 251 7.13 -8.06 18.79
C VAL A 251 5.86 -7.62 18.07
N ARG A 252 4.90 -6.99 18.77
CA ARG A 252 3.67 -6.49 18.12
C ARG A 252 3.92 -5.44 17.05
N MET A 253 4.90 -4.56 17.24
CA MET A 253 5.29 -3.56 16.23
C MET A 253 5.89 -4.17 14.96
N MET A 254 6.39 -5.40 15.03
CA MET A 254 7.05 -6.10 13.92
C MET A 254 6.19 -7.20 13.29
N LEU A 255 5.00 -7.47 13.81
CA LEU A 255 4.12 -8.49 13.25
C LEU A 255 3.75 -8.13 11.81
N PRO A 256 4.03 -9.01 10.82
CA PRO A 256 3.55 -8.79 9.46
C PRO A 256 2.02 -8.83 9.39
N GLU A 257 1.47 -8.26 8.32
CA GLU A 257 0.02 -8.03 8.15
C GLU A 257 -0.85 -9.23 8.54
N LEU A 258 -0.56 -10.43 8.02
CA LEU A 258 -1.38 -11.62 8.24
C LEU A 258 -1.37 -12.07 9.71
N GLN A 259 -0.21 -12.02 10.34
CA GLN A 259 -0.04 -12.38 11.75
C GLN A 259 -0.69 -11.31 12.66
N TYR A 260 -0.54 -10.03 12.31
CA TYR A 260 -1.17 -8.94 13.05
C TYR A 260 -2.69 -8.97 12.91
N HIS A 261 -3.21 -9.23 11.71
CA HIS A 261 -4.64 -9.40 11.47
C HIS A 261 -5.20 -10.57 12.29
N SER A 262 -4.50 -11.71 12.33
CA SER A 262 -4.86 -12.86 13.15
C SER A 262 -4.89 -12.51 14.64
N HIS A 263 -3.92 -11.74 15.11
CA HIS A 263 -3.89 -11.23 16.48
C HIS A 263 -5.11 -10.34 16.79
N LEU A 264 -5.40 -9.36 15.94
CA LEU A 264 -6.54 -8.45 16.13
C LEU A 264 -7.88 -9.21 16.09
N TYR A 265 -8.03 -10.15 15.17
CA TYR A 265 -9.24 -10.97 15.07
C TYR A 265 -9.48 -11.76 16.36
N PHE A 266 -8.44 -12.42 16.88
CA PHE A 266 -8.55 -13.14 18.15
C PHE A 266 -8.90 -12.19 19.30
N LYS A 267 -8.32 -11.00 19.35
CA LYS A 267 -8.64 -9.98 20.38
C LYS A 267 -10.08 -9.51 20.31
N GLN A 268 -10.64 -9.38 19.12
CA GLN A 268 -12.01 -8.91 18.93
C GLN A 268 -13.06 -9.99 19.19
N TYR A 269 -12.80 -11.24 18.77
CA TYR A 269 -13.81 -12.30 18.75
C TYR A 269 -13.55 -13.46 19.72
N GLY A 270 -12.39 -13.50 20.38
CA GLY A 270 -12.02 -14.56 21.33
C GLY A 270 -11.82 -15.94 20.69
N ARG A 271 -11.57 -15.99 19.37
CA ARG A 271 -11.35 -17.23 18.61
C ARG A 271 -10.42 -16.98 17.44
N ASP A 272 -9.74 -18.03 16.99
CA ASP A 272 -8.86 -17.96 15.83
C ASP A 272 -9.66 -17.69 14.54
N MET A 273 -9.03 -17.01 13.58
CA MET A 273 -9.58 -16.94 12.23
C MET A 273 -9.65 -18.36 11.66
N ARG A 274 -10.84 -18.74 11.18
CA ARG A 274 -10.97 -19.97 10.41
C ARG A 274 -10.17 -19.78 9.12
N ALA A 275 -9.41 -20.80 8.72
CA ALA A 275 -8.90 -20.84 7.36
C ALA A 275 -10.07 -20.63 6.39
N ALA A 276 -9.86 -19.82 5.35
CA ALA A 276 -10.81 -19.80 4.25
C ALA A 276 -11.04 -21.25 3.77
N PRO A 277 -12.28 -21.66 3.44
CA PRO A 277 -12.49 -22.92 2.76
C PRO A 277 -11.52 -23.00 1.57
N ALA A 278 -10.78 -24.10 1.48
CA ALA A 278 -10.05 -24.40 0.26
C ALA A 278 -11.11 -24.83 -0.77
N ASP A 279 -11.60 -23.87 -1.55
CA ASP A 279 -12.39 -24.13 -2.75
C ASP A 279 -11.43 -24.43 -3.93
#